data_AF-A0A7C2MDP4-F1
#
_entry.id   AF-A0A7C2MDP4-F1
#
_cell.length_a   1.000
_cell.length_b   1.000
_cell.length_c   1.000
_cell.angle_alpha   90.00
_cell.angle_beta   90.00
_cell.angle_gamma   90.00
#
_symmetry.space_group_name_H-M   'P 1'
#
loop_
_entity.id
_entity.type
_entity.pdbx_description
1 polymer ?
#
loop_
_entity_poly.entity_id
_entity_poly.type
_entity_poly.pdbx_seq_one_letter_code
_entity_poly.pdbx_strand_id
1 'polypeptide(L)'
;MAVLKKIILLLSLIFAASAVAQKSVPVEDTLQKEFMFIEGDTIAREHIDLDEVLILGRLKFDSDLERRRYLILRRKTIKVYPYAKLASERLVELNSRLDNIKSKRDRKR
;
A
#
# COMPACT_ATOMS: atom_id res chain seq x y z
N MET A 1 42.23 -9.44 44.85
CA MET A 1 41.97 -10.62 43.99
C MET A 1 40.69 -11.39 44.34
N ALA A 2 40.37 -11.61 45.62
CA ALA A 2 39.16 -12.37 46.00
C ALA A 2 37.83 -11.72 45.56
N VAL A 3 37.73 -10.39 45.64
CA VAL A 3 36.53 -9.63 45.21
C VAL A 3 36.32 -9.71 43.71
N LEU A 4 37.40 -9.58 42.92
CA LEU A 4 37.35 -9.67 41.46
C LEU A 4 36.90 -11.07 40.99
N LYS A 5 37.38 -12.14 41.65
CA LYS A 5 36.93 -13.51 41.36
C LYS A 5 35.43 -13.72 41.64
N LYS A 6 34.89 -13.12 42.71
CA LYS A 6 33.46 -13.17 43.03
C LYS A 6 32.61 -12.44 42.00
N ILE A 7 33.06 -11.28 41.51
CA ILE A 7 32.37 -10.52 40.46
C ILE A 7 32.33 -11.31 39.14
N ILE A 8 33.45 -11.92 38.74
CA ILE A 8 33.51 -12.75 37.52
C ILE A 8 32.56 -13.95 37.62
N LEU A 9 32.50 -14.59 38.79
CA LEU A 9 31.62 -15.74 39.02
C LEU A 9 30.14 -15.33 38.96
N LEU A 10 29.80 -14.17 39.51
CA LEU A 10 28.44 -13.61 39.46
C LEU A 10 28.04 -13.23 38.02
N LEU A 11 28.97 -12.66 37.24
CA LEU A 11 28.75 -12.35 35.82
C LEU A 11 28.51 -13.62 34.97
N SER A 12 29.27 -14.69 35.24
CA SER A 12 29.12 -15.97 34.55
C SER A 12 27.76 -16.64 34.82
N LEU A 13 27.24 -16.47 36.05
CA LEU A 13 25.96 -17.03 36.45
C LEU A 13 24.78 -16.33 35.75
N ILE A 14 24.87 -14.99 35.59
CA ILE A 14 23.89 -14.19 34.87
C ILE A 14 23.87 -14.59 33.38
N PHE A 15 25.03 -14.80 32.77
CA PHE A 15 25.13 -15.21 31.37
C PHE A 15 24.52 -16.59 31.09
N ALA A 16 24.71 -17.55 32.01
CA ALA A 16 24.12 -18.89 31.89
C ALA A 16 22.57 -18.87 31.98
N ALA A 17 22.00 -17.96 32.79
CA ALA A 17 20.55 -17.82 32.92
C ALA A 17 19.88 -17.33 31.62
N SER A 18 20.59 -16.53 30.80
CA SER A 18 20.07 -16.05 29.51
C SER A 18 19.94 -17.16 28.45
N ALA A 19 20.72 -18.25 28.55
CA ALA A 19 20.66 -19.36 27.60
C ALA A 19 19.39 -20.22 27.75
N VAL A 20 18.78 -20.25 28.94
CA VAL A 20 17.59 -21.09 29.23
C VAL A 20 16.29 -20.45 28.73
N ALA A 21 16.31 -19.18 28.31
CA ALA A 21 15.13 -18.45 27.83
C ALA A 21 14.80 -18.70 26.34
N GLN A 22 15.53 -19.59 25.65
CA GLN A 22 15.27 -19.87 24.24
C GLN A 22 13.99 -20.70 24.09
N LYS A 23 12.88 -20.03 23.74
CA LYS A 23 11.65 -20.69 23.32
C LYS A 23 11.81 -21.14 21.86
N SER A 24 11.70 -22.44 21.60
CA SER A 24 11.64 -22.95 20.22
C SER A 24 10.37 -22.42 19.56
N VAL A 25 10.52 -21.76 18.41
CA VAL A 25 9.37 -21.47 17.54
C VAL A 25 8.84 -22.82 17.06
N PRO A 26 7.56 -23.15 17.27
CA PRO A 26 6.99 -24.35 16.68
C PRO A 26 7.12 -24.24 15.16
N VAL A 27 7.70 -25.26 14.53
CA VAL A 27 7.68 -25.39 13.07
C VAL A 27 6.23 -25.69 12.71
N GLU A 28 5.53 -24.70 12.16
CA GLU A 28 4.21 -24.94 11.57
C GLU A 28 4.38 -25.94 10.41
N ASP A 29 3.76 -27.11 10.55
CA ASP A 29 3.65 -28.06 9.46
C ASP A 29 2.92 -27.38 8.30
N THR A 30 3.58 -27.23 7.15
CA THR A 30 3.07 -26.54 5.95
C THR A 30 1.80 -27.17 5.34
N LEU A 31 1.32 -28.29 5.91
CA LEU A 31 0.16 -29.06 5.45
C LEU A 31 -1.14 -28.73 6.19
N GLN A 32 -1.10 -28.09 7.36
CA GLN A 32 -2.32 -27.60 8.03
C GLN A 32 -2.66 -26.19 7.54
N LYS A 33 -3.58 -26.12 6.59
CA LYS A 33 -4.11 -24.85 6.09
C LYS A 33 -5.32 -24.44 6.92
N GLU A 34 -5.23 -23.29 7.57
CA GLU A 34 -6.36 -22.67 8.26
C GLU A 34 -7.21 -21.91 7.25
N PHE A 35 -8.51 -22.23 7.18
CA PHE A 35 -9.45 -21.59 6.26
C PHE A 35 -10.32 -20.60 7.01
N MET A 36 -10.52 -19.43 6.40
CA MET A 36 -11.38 -18.37 6.93
C MET A 36 -12.65 -18.24 6.10
N PHE A 37 -13.79 -18.10 6.78
CA PHE A 37 -15.06 -17.74 6.17
C PHE A 37 -15.28 -16.23 6.34
N ILE A 38 -15.36 -15.52 5.22
CA ILE A 38 -15.63 -14.08 5.19
C ILE A 38 -17.16 -13.91 5.16
N GLU A 39 -17.69 -13.03 6.00
CA GLU A 39 -19.12 -12.73 6.04
C GLU A 39 -19.62 -12.25 4.67
N GLY A 40 -20.55 -13.00 4.06
CA GLY A 40 -21.07 -12.71 2.71
C GLY A 40 -20.38 -13.48 1.57
N ASP A 41 -19.37 -14.31 1.86
CA ASP A 41 -18.79 -15.25 0.90
C ASP A 41 -19.19 -16.70 1.25
N THR A 42 -19.39 -17.54 0.23
CA THR A 42 -19.73 -18.96 0.40
C THR A 42 -18.47 -19.85 0.30
N ILE A 43 -17.37 -19.32 -0.23
CA ILE A 43 -16.12 -20.05 -0.43
C ILE A 43 -15.16 -19.77 0.73
N ALA A 44 -14.60 -20.82 1.32
CA ALA A 44 -13.57 -20.70 2.35
C ALA A 44 -12.25 -20.24 1.70
N ARG A 45 -11.66 -19.14 2.19
CA ARG A 45 -10.41 -18.59 1.66
C ARG A 45 -9.24 -18.85 2.60
N GLU A 46 -8.06 -19.07 2.03
CA GLU A 46 -6.80 -19.24 2.78
C GLU A 46 -6.19 -17.87 3.18
N HIS A 47 -6.60 -16.77 2.54
CA HIS A 47 -6.10 -15.41 2.79
C HIS A 47 -7.19 -14.36 2.59
N ILE A 48 -6.97 -13.17 3.16
CA ILE A 48 -7.80 -11.98 2.96
C ILE A 48 -7.22 -11.18 1.80
N ASP A 49 -7.97 -11.05 0.71
CA ASP A 49 -7.62 -10.18 -0.41
C ASP A 49 -7.85 -8.73 0.00
N LEU A 50 -6.77 -7.95 0.06
CA LEU A 50 -6.83 -6.51 0.36
C LEU A 50 -6.83 -5.71 -0.94
N ASP A 51 -7.55 -4.58 -0.94
CA ASP A 51 -7.49 -3.62 -2.04
C ASP A 51 -6.06 -3.08 -2.19
N GLU A 52 -5.54 -3.11 -3.42
CA GLU A 52 -4.22 -2.57 -3.72
C GLU A 52 -4.21 -1.05 -3.53
N VAL A 53 -3.21 -0.53 -2.81
CA VAL A 53 -3.01 0.91 -2.62
C VAL A 53 -1.67 1.33 -3.21
N LEU A 54 -1.70 2.31 -4.12
CA LEU A 54 -0.49 2.88 -4.70
C LEU A 54 0.21 3.80 -3.67
N ILE A 55 1.35 3.37 -3.14
CA ILE A 55 2.18 4.19 -2.26
C ILE A 55 3.16 5.01 -3.10
N LEU A 56 2.89 6.31 -3.23
CA LEU A 56 3.83 7.24 -3.86
C LEU A 56 4.97 7.56 -2.89
N GLY A 57 6.22 7.42 -3.37
CA GLY A 57 7.41 7.77 -2.60
C GLY A 57 7.51 9.26 -2.29
N ARG A 58 8.38 9.60 -1.32
CA ARG A 58 8.68 11.02 -1.00
C ARG A 58 9.36 11.68 -2.18
N LEU A 59 8.81 12.81 -2.65
CA LEU A 59 9.41 13.61 -3.71
C LEU A 59 10.68 14.30 -3.21
N LYS A 60 11.76 14.16 -3.97
CA LYS A 60 13.01 14.90 -3.81
C LYS A 60 13.13 15.88 -4.97
N PHE A 61 13.65 17.07 -4.69
CA PHE A 61 13.89 18.12 -5.69
C PHE A 61 15.35 18.51 -5.62
N ASP A 62 15.97 18.76 -6.78
CA ASP A 62 17.39 19.11 -6.84
C ASP A 62 17.59 20.61 -6.55
N SER A 63 16.55 21.43 -6.72
CA SER A 63 16.56 22.86 -6.42
C SER A 63 15.25 23.41 -5.86
N ASP A 64 15.33 24.57 -5.18
CA ASP A 64 14.17 25.32 -4.71
C ASP A 64 13.24 25.78 -5.84
N LEU A 65 13.81 26.07 -7.01
CA LEU A 65 13.05 26.47 -8.20
C LEU A 65 12.16 25.32 -8.68
N GLU A 66 12.70 24.11 -8.75
CA GLU A 66 11.94 22.91 -9.13
C GLU A 66 10.84 22.59 -8.12
N ARG A 67 11.15 22.68 -6.83
CA ARG A 67 10.16 22.52 -5.77
C ARG A 67 9.02 23.52 -5.93
N ARG A 68 9.33 24.80 -6.20
CA ARG A 68 8.31 25.83 -6.44
C ARG A 68 7.48 25.52 -7.68
N ARG A 69 8.11 25.14 -8.79
CA ARG A 69 7.43 24.77 -10.05
C ARG A 69 6.47 23.59 -9.82
N TYR A 70 6.92 22.54 -9.13
CA TYR A 70 6.09 21.39 -8.79
C TYR A 70 4.88 21.80 -7.94
N LEU A 71 5.07 22.62 -6.90
CA LEU A 71 3.98 23.06 -6.03
C LEU A 71 2.93 23.89 -6.78
N ILE A 72 3.36 24.74 -7.72
CA ILE A 72 2.46 25.49 -8.61
C ILE A 72 1.66 24.52 -9.49
N LEU A 73 2.34 23.56 -10.11
CA LEU A 73 1.71 22.55 -10.97
C LEU A 73 0.67 21.75 -10.17
N ARG A 74 1.06 21.20 -9.01
CA ARG A 74 0.16 20.46 -8.11
C ARG A 74 -1.10 21.24 -7.80
N ARG A 75 -0.97 22.52 -7.44
CA ARG A 75 -2.13 23.39 -7.15
C ARG A 75 -3.03 23.57 -8.38
N LYS A 76 -2.45 23.79 -9.57
CA LYS A 76 -3.20 23.92 -10.81
C LYS A 76 -3.91 22.62 -11.16
N THR A 77 -3.22 21.48 -11.07
CA THR A 77 -3.78 20.15 -11.34
C THR A 77 -4.97 19.85 -10.45
N ILE A 78 -4.85 20.08 -9.13
CA ILE A 78 -5.97 19.84 -8.19
C ILE A 78 -7.20 20.68 -8.56
N LYS A 79 -7.01 21.94 -8.96
CA LYS A 79 -8.11 22.81 -9.37
C LYS A 79 -8.74 22.40 -10.70
N VAL A 80 -7.94 21.94 -11.65
CA VAL A 80 -8.40 21.60 -13.01
C VAL A 80 -8.98 20.18 -13.09
N TYR A 81 -8.56 19.27 -12.20
CA TYR A 81 -8.95 17.86 -12.23
C TYR A 81 -10.47 17.61 -12.27
N PRO A 82 -11.32 18.28 -11.46
CA PRO A 82 -12.77 18.06 -11.51
C PRO A 82 -13.37 18.39 -12.89
N TYR A 83 -12.91 19.47 -13.52
CA TYR A 83 -13.36 19.87 -14.84
C TYR A 83 -12.88 18.90 -15.92
N ALA A 84 -11.64 18.39 -15.81
CA ALA A 84 -11.11 17.39 -16.72
C ALA A 84 -11.90 16.06 -16.63
N LYS A 85 -12.23 15.62 -15.41
CA LYS A 85 -13.07 14.43 -15.19
C LYS A 85 -14.46 14.61 -15.80
N LEU A 86 -15.13 15.73 -15.49
CA LEU A 86 -16.44 16.05 -16.05
C LEU A 86 -16.41 16.08 -17.58
N ALA A 87 -15.40 16.73 -18.18
CA ALA A 87 -15.24 16.77 -19.62
C ALA A 87 -15.05 15.37 -20.23
N SER A 88 -14.28 14.50 -19.57
CA SER A 88 -14.10 13.10 -19.98
C SER A 88 -15.43 12.34 -19.99
N GLU A 89 -16.23 12.47 -18.93
CA GLU A 89 -17.56 11.84 -18.84
C GLU A 89 -18.49 12.36 -19.94
N ARG A 90 -18.50 13.68 -20.18
CA ARG A 90 -19.29 14.29 -21.26
C ARG A 90 -18.86 13.84 -22.65
N LEU A 91 -17.57 13.63 -22.87
CA LEU A 91 -17.07 13.11 -24.14
C LEU A 91 -17.54 11.68 -24.39
N VAL A 92 -17.53 10.82 -23.37
CA VAL A 92 -18.05 9.45 -23.46
C VAL A 92 -19.55 9.46 -23.75
N GLU A 93 -20.32 10.27 -23.03
CA GLU A 93 -21.76 10.45 -23.25
C GLU A 93 -22.05 10.95 -24.67
N LEU A 94 -21.29 11.94 -25.14
CA LEU A 94 -21.39 12.47 -26.50
C LEU A 94 -21.15 11.38 -27.54
N ASN A 95 -20.06 10.61 -27.42
CA ASN A 95 -19.73 9.55 -28.37
C ASN A 95 -20.85 8.49 -28.43
N SER A 96 -21.38 8.08 -27.27
CA SER A 96 -22.52 7.15 -27.21
C SER A 96 -23.76 7.70 -27.93
N ARG A 97 -24.03 9.01 -27.85
CA ARG A 97 -25.11 9.65 -28.61
C ARG A 97 -24.84 9.67 -30.11
N LEU A 98 -23.61 9.99 -30.51
CA LEU A 98 -23.19 10.07 -31.91
C LEU A 98 -23.28 8.72 -32.63
N ASP A 99 -23.03 7.62 -31.92
CA ASP A 99 -23.14 6.26 -32.45
C ASP A 99 -24.57 5.90 -32.85
N ASN A 100 -25.57 6.44 -32.15
CA ASN A 100 -26.99 6.24 -32.47
C ASN A 100 -27.47 7.06 -33.69
N ILE A 101 -26.69 8.04 -34.14
CA ILE A 101 -27.05 8.90 -35.28
C ILE A 101 -26.56 8.26 -36.58
N LYS A 102 -27.49 7.93 -37.48
CA LYS A 102 -27.19 7.25 -38.76
C LYS A 102 -26.53 8.15 -39.82
N SER A 103 -26.89 9.43 -39.85
CA SER A 103 -26.45 10.37 -40.88
C SER A 103 -25.12 11.04 -40.49
N LYS A 104 -24.15 11.03 -41.41
CA LYS A 104 -22.84 11.68 -41.21
C LYS A 104 -22.95 13.20 -41.02
N ARG A 105 -23.97 13.84 -41.64
CA ARG A 105 -24.20 15.28 -41.52
C ARG A 105 -24.70 15.64 -40.13
N ASP A 106 -25.59 14.82 -39.58
CA ASP A 106 -26.21 15.07 -38.27
C ASP A 106 -25.26 14.72 -37.13
N ARG A 107 -24.35 13.77 -37.32
CA ARG A 107 -23.28 13.46 -36.37
C ARG A 107 -22.21 14.58 -36.24
N LYS A 108 -22.06 15.42 -37.26
CA LYS A 108 -21.07 16.51 -37.29
C LYS A 108 -21.61 17.81 -36.69
N ARG A 109 -22.93 17.95 -36.59
CA ARG A 109 -23.60 19.10 -35.99
C ARG A 109 -23.67 18.94 -34.47
#